data_AF-A0A8X6JK13-F1
#
_entry.id   AF-A0A8X6JK13-F1
#
_cell.length_a   1.000
_cell.length_b   1.000
_cell.length_c   1.000
_cell.angle_alpha   90.00
_cell.angle_beta   90.00
_cell.angle_gamma   90.00
#
_symmetry.space_group_name_H-M   'P 1'
#
loop_
_entity.id
_entity.type
_entity.pdbx_description
1 polymer ?
#
loop_
_entity_poly.entity_id
_entity_poly.type
_entity_poly.pdbx_seq_one_letter_code
_entity_poly.pdbx_strand_id
1 'polypeptide(L)'
;MVSSSLKRYIDDLDSSTEDEDFEGIDTSDAGNARDWCEITASGRSGPLRFPFTGTPGVTFPVNINYTPLDILEMFLDSNLMDIIVKETNNYAEQERKANRAKISRCSRSKKWIPTNDREMKLFFGLIILQGIIRKPNQAMYWSHRRILHTPVYSKVMPVNRFILLFRYLHFCNNEAEKKR
;
A
#
# COMPACT_ATOMS: atom_id res chain seq x y z
N MET A 1 -5.78 -7.12 -6.84
CA MET A 1 -6.19 -7.96 -5.69
C MET A 1 -5.54 -7.37 -4.43
N VAL A 2 -6.34 -6.89 -3.47
CA VAL A 2 -5.86 -6.20 -2.26
C VAL A 2 -6.08 -7.14 -1.06
N SER A 3 -5.02 -7.53 -0.35
CA SER A 3 -5.07 -8.48 0.79
C SER A 3 -6.11 -8.05 1.85
N SER A 4 -6.77 -8.97 2.54
CA SER A 4 -7.69 -8.67 3.66
C SER A 4 -7.02 -7.82 4.75
N SER A 5 -5.70 -7.96 4.94
CA SER A 5 -4.92 -7.07 5.79
C SER A 5 -4.80 -5.66 5.23
N LEU A 6 -4.66 -5.49 3.91
CA LEU A 6 -4.72 -4.18 3.27
C LEU A 6 -6.15 -3.60 3.27
N LYS A 7 -7.19 -4.43 3.14
CA LYS A 7 -8.58 -3.97 3.20
C LYS A 7 -8.90 -3.44 4.59
N ARG A 8 -8.56 -4.19 5.64
CA ARG A 8 -8.64 -3.71 7.04
C ARG A 8 -7.78 -2.47 7.27
N TYR A 9 -6.60 -2.39 6.66
CA TYR A 9 -5.74 -1.20 6.72
C TYR A 9 -6.39 0.03 6.06
N ILE A 10 -7.08 -0.13 4.93
CA ILE A 10 -7.84 0.92 4.25
C ILE A 10 -9.09 1.30 5.05
N ASP A 11 -9.79 0.32 5.62
CA ASP A 11 -10.98 0.55 6.45
C ASP A 11 -10.60 1.28 7.76
N ASP A 12 -9.48 0.94 8.40
CA ASP A 12 -8.95 1.66 9.57
C ASP A 12 -8.54 3.12 9.22
N LEU A 13 -8.15 3.37 7.97
CA LEU A 13 -7.80 4.69 7.44
C LEU A 13 -9.03 5.55 7.10
N ASP A 14 -10.13 4.93 6.66
CA ASP A 14 -11.42 5.57 6.38
C ASP A 14 -12.25 5.75 7.68
N SER A 15 -12.13 4.85 8.66
CA SER A 15 -12.82 4.91 9.97
C SER A 15 -12.27 5.99 10.91
N SER A 16 -11.09 6.57 10.65
CA SER A 16 -10.48 7.57 11.54
C SER A 16 -11.09 8.98 11.45
N THR A 17 -12.24 9.13 10.78
CA THR A 17 -13.01 10.38 10.75
C THR A 17 -14.49 10.05 10.92
N GLU A 18 -15.10 10.59 11.99
CA GLU A 18 -16.54 10.63 12.19
C GLU A 18 -17.17 11.32 10.97
N ASP A 19 -17.81 10.53 10.11
CA ASP A 19 -18.93 10.93 9.25
C ASP A 19 -19.69 9.64 8.93
N GLU A 20 -20.86 9.52 9.54
CA GLU A 20 -21.80 8.41 9.41
C GLU A 20 -22.38 8.31 7.99
N ASP A 21 -22.89 7.11 7.67
CA ASP A 21 -23.63 6.69 6.47
C ASP A 21 -22.83 6.32 5.22
N PHE A 22 -22.24 5.12 5.25
CA PHE A 22 -21.95 4.35 4.04
C PHE A 22 -22.87 3.12 3.97
N GLU A 23 -23.91 3.19 3.16
CA GLU A 23 -24.71 2.01 2.80
C GLU A 23 -23.86 1.03 1.98
N GLY A 24 -24.00 -0.24 2.30
CA GLY A 24 -23.10 -1.33 1.94
C GLY A 24 -22.82 -1.49 0.45
N ILE A 25 -21.56 -1.80 0.15
CA ILE A 25 -21.19 -2.40 -1.14
C ILE A 25 -21.77 -3.81 -1.19
N ASP A 26 -22.64 -4.05 -2.17
CA ASP A 26 -23.07 -5.39 -2.57
C ASP A 26 -21.84 -6.19 -3.03
N THR A 27 -21.48 -7.19 -2.25
CA THR A 27 -20.32 -8.07 -2.46
C THR A 27 -20.73 -9.43 -3.03
N SER A 28 -21.95 -9.55 -3.57
CA SER A 28 -22.54 -10.83 -3.98
C SER A 28 -21.81 -11.57 -5.12
N ASP A 29 -20.87 -10.94 -5.84
CA ASP A 29 -20.10 -11.58 -6.92
C ASP A 29 -18.68 -12.03 -6.52
N ALA A 30 -18.33 -12.01 -5.23
CA ALA A 30 -17.05 -12.53 -4.73
C ALA A 30 -17.08 -14.04 -4.41
N GLY A 31 -18.15 -14.75 -4.79
CA GLY A 31 -18.48 -16.08 -4.27
C GLY A 31 -17.60 -17.26 -4.74
N ASN A 32 -16.66 -17.07 -5.67
CA ASN A 32 -15.85 -18.18 -6.20
C ASN A 32 -14.33 -17.95 -6.21
N ALA A 33 -13.84 -16.90 -5.56
CA ALA A 33 -12.40 -16.61 -5.51
C ALA A 33 -11.80 -16.99 -4.15
N ARG A 34 -11.40 -18.26 -4.02
CA ARG A 34 -10.42 -18.81 -3.06
C ARG A 34 -10.87 -18.84 -1.59
N ASP A 35 -11.59 -19.92 -1.25
CA ASP A 35 -11.69 -20.40 0.13
C ASP A 35 -10.29 -20.67 0.70
N TRP A 36 -9.91 -19.89 1.70
CA TRP A 36 -8.72 -20.15 2.50
C TRP A 36 -9.03 -21.31 3.45
N CYS A 37 -8.60 -22.51 3.09
CA CYS A 37 -8.73 -23.67 3.97
C CYS A 37 -7.58 -23.72 4.97
N GLU A 38 -7.90 -23.95 6.25
CA GLU A 38 -6.93 -24.38 7.24
C GLU A 38 -6.34 -25.73 6.80
N ILE A 39 -5.01 -25.84 6.76
CA ILE A 39 -4.33 -27.12 6.53
C ILE A 39 -4.48 -27.93 7.82
N THR A 40 -5.66 -28.48 8.06
CA THR A 40 -5.83 -29.51 9.08
C THR A 40 -5.09 -30.75 8.61
N ALA A 41 -4.30 -31.35 9.49
CA ALA A 41 -3.40 -32.46 9.18
C ALA A 41 -4.10 -33.74 8.64
N SER A 42 -5.42 -33.72 8.50
CA SER A 42 -6.22 -34.78 7.91
C SER A 42 -6.48 -34.53 6.42
N GLY A 43 -5.54 -34.96 5.57
CA GLY A 43 -5.88 -35.51 4.25
C GLY A 43 -5.59 -34.67 3.00
N ARG A 44 -5.02 -33.47 3.11
CA ARG A 44 -4.47 -32.75 1.94
C ARG A 44 -2.99 -32.50 2.14
N SER A 45 -2.14 -33.17 1.35
CA SER A 45 -0.73 -32.84 1.28
C SER A 45 -0.59 -31.35 0.95
N GLY A 46 0.15 -30.61 1.78
CA GLY A 46 0.45 -29.21 1.50
C GLY A 46 1.08 -29.05 0.11
N PRO A 47 1.07 -27.82 -0.44
CA PRO A 47 1.69 -27.57 -1.74
C PRO A 47 3.11 -28.15 -1.78
N LEU A 48 3.47 -28.77 -2.91
CA LEU A 48 4.78 -29.38 -3.11
C LEU A 48 5.87 -28.37 -2.70
N ARG A 49 6.72 -28.76 -1.75
CA ARG A 49 7.91 -27.97 -1.41
C ARG A 49 8.89 -28.12 -2.56
N PHE A 50 8.92 -27.13 -3.45
CA PHE A 50 9.95 -27.06 -4.47
C PHE A 50 11.28 -26.73 -3.80
N PRO A 51 12.33 -27.56 -3.99
CA PRO A 51 13.65 -27.21 -3.49
C PRO A 51 14.14 -25.93 -4.19
N PHE A 52 14.79 -25.04 -3.44
CA PHE A 52 15.45 -23.89 -4.05
C PHE A 52 16.61 -24.38 -4.90
N THR A 53 16.50 -24.21 -6.22
CA THR A 53 17.52 -24.65 -7.19
C THR A 53 18.51 -23.55 -7.57
N GLY A 54 18.28 -22.31 -7.10
CA GLY A 54 19.17 -21.19 -7.34
C GLY A 54 20.46 -21.29 -6.52
N THR A 55 21.50 -20.57 -6.95
CA THR A 55 22.67 -20.34 -6.12
C THR A 55 22.30 -19.38 -5.00
N PRO A 56 22.41 -19.77 -3.72
CA PRO A 56 22.14 -18.88 -2.60
C PRO A 56 23.24 -17.81 -2.51
N GLY A 57 22.86 -16.59 -2.15
CA GLY A 57 23.79 -15.47 -1.97
C GLY A 57 23.39 -14.23 -2.74
N VAL A 58 24.19 -13.17 -2.59
CA VAL A 58 23.96 -11.92 -3.32
C VAL A 58 24.44 -12.07 -4.75
N THR A 59 23.57 -11.76 -5.71
CA THR A 59 23.84 -11.91 -7.15
C THR A 59 24.50 -10.69 -7.79
N PHE A 60 24.63 -9.60 -7.03
CA PHE A 60 25.30 -8.37 -7.45
C PHE A 60 26.53 -8.08 -6.57
N PRO A 61 27.55 -7.39 -7.09
CA PRO A 61 28.74 -7.05 -6.32
C PRO A 61 28.36 -6.07 -5.20
N VAL A 62 28.38 -6.54 -3.96
CA VAL A 62 28.20 -5.67 -2.79
C VAL A 62 29.53 -4.97 -2.52
N ASN A 63 29.54 -3.64 -2.65
CA ASN A 63 30.66 -2.83 -2.23
C ASN A 63 30.55 -2.55 -0.72
N ILE A 64 31.64 -2.71 0.04
CA ILE A 64 31.69 -2.41 1.47
C ILE A 64 31.34 -0.94 1.80
N ASN A 65 31.44 -0.06 0.81
CA ASN A 65 31.12 1.36 0.96
C ASN A 65 29.63 1.68 0.72
N TYR A 66 28.80 0.69 0.37
CA TYR A 66 27.37 0.91 0.20
C TYR A 66 26.68 1.16 1.53
N THR A 67 25.88 2.22 1.54
CA THR A 67 24.95 2.52 2.62
C THR A 67 23.69 1.65 2.49
N PRO A 68 22.89 1.52 3.56
CA PRO A 68 21.59 0.85 3.47
C PRO A 68 20.65 1.46 2.42
N LEU A 69 20.79 2.76 2.14
CA LEU A 69 20.02 3.43 1.09
C LEU A 69 20.46 2.97 -0.30
N ASP A 70 21.77 2.87 -0.56
CA ASP A 70 22.28 2.40 -1.85
C ASP A 70 21.77 0.98 -2.17
N ILE A 71 21.75 0.10 -1.15
CA ILE A 71 21.22 -1.26 -1.30
C ILE A 71 19.71 -1.23 -1.56
N LEU A 72 18.94 -0.38 -0.87
CA LEU A 72 17.50 -0.26 -1.09
C LEU A 72 17.19 0.22 -2.51
N GLU A 73 17.94 1.20 -3.02
CA GLU A 73 17.76 1.74 -4.37
C GLU A 73 18.14 0.75 -5.48
N MET A 74 18.85 -0.34 -5.17
CA MET A 74 19.01 -1.46 -6.11
C MET A 74 17.73 -2.28 -6.30
N PHE A 75 16.84 -2.31 -5.30
CA PHE A 75 15.53 -2.98 -5.39
C PHE A 75 14.43 -2.02 -5.83
N LEU A 76 14.46 -0.79 -5.31
CA LEU A 76 13.57 0.31 -5.67
C LEU A 76 14.29 1.25 -6.65
N ASP A 77 14.67 0.70 -7.80
CA ASP A 77 15.41 1.46 -8.81
C ASP A 77 14.55 2.58 -9.42
N SER A 78 15.21 3.48 -10.15
CA SER A 78 14.56 4.65 -10.76
C SER A 78 13.45 4.25 -11.74
N ASN A 79 13.64 3.19 -12.51
CA ASN A 79 12.66 2.72 -13.47
C ASN A 79 11.38 2.20 -12.77
N LEU A 80 11.54 1.41 -11.70
CA LEU A 80 10.42 0.95 -10.89
C LEU A 80 9.71 2.12 -10.22
N MET A 81 10.46 3.09 -9.68
CA MET A 81 9.87 4.29 -9.08
C MET A 81 9.08 5.12 -10.10
N ASP A 82 9.59 5.28 -11.33
CA ASP A 82 8.89 5.97 -12.41
C ASP A 82 7.57 5.27 -12.76
N ILE A 83 7.58 3.93 -12.83
CA ILE A 83 6.37 3.13 -13.05
C ILE A 83 5.37 3.37 -11.92
N ILE A 84 5.81 3.25 -10.66
CA ILE A 84 4.93 3.43 -9.49
C ILE A 84 4.31 4.83 -9.49
N VAL A 85 5.11 5.87 -9.71
CA VAL A 85 4.64 7.27 -9.75
C VAL A 85 3.60 7.45 -10.85
N LYS A 86 3.93 7.00 -12.07
CA LYS A 86 3.06 7.12 -13.24
C LYS A 86 1.73 6.41 -13.00
N GLU A 87 1.77 5.13 -12.62
CA GLU A 87 0.56 4.33 -12.50
C GLU A 87 -0.29 4.72 -11.28
N THR A 88 0.34 5.16 -10.18
CA THR A 88 -0.38 5.75 -9.03
C THR A 88 -1.16 7.01 -9.43
N ASN A 89 -0.54 7.90 -10.22
CA ASN A 89 -1.20 9.09 -10.72
C ASN A 89 -2.35 8.76 -11.69
N ASN A 90 -2.12 7.85 -12.63
CA ASN A 90 -3.13 7.38 -13.58
C ASN A 90 -4.33 6.77 -12.85
N TYR A 91 -4.08 5.87 -11.91
CA TYR A 91 -5.13 5.19 -11.15
C TYR A 91 -5.96 6.17 -10.33
N ALA A 92 -5.32 7.14 -9.66
CA ALA A 92 -6.04 8.18 -8.93
C ALA A 92 -6.99 8.98 -9.83
N GLU A 93 -6.57 9.31 -11.05
CA GLU A 93 -7.45 9.98 -12.01
C GLU A 93 -8.60 9.10 -12.49
N GLN A 94 -8.31 7.85 -12.83
CA GLN A 94 -9.31 6.88 -13.31
C GLN A 94 -10.39 6.67 -12.25
N GLU A 95 -10.00 6.38 -11.01
CA GLU A 95 -10.92 6.17 -9.89
C GLU A 95 -11.76 7.42 -9.58
N ARG A 96 -11.13 8.60 -9.61
CA ARG A 96 -11.84 9.87 -9.38
C ARG A 96 -12.85 10.17 -10.48
N LYS A 97 -12.52 9.86 -11.74
CA LYS A 97 -13.42 10.04 -12.89
C LYS A 97 -14.58 9.05 -12.82
N ALA A 98 -14.29 7.76 -12.61
CA ALA A 98 -15.29 6.69 -12.53
C ALA A 98 -16.29 6.90 -11.38
N ASN A 99 -15.82 7.37 -10.23
CA ASN A 99 -16.65 7.54 -9.04
C ASN A 99 -17.12 8.98 -8.81
N ARG A 100 -16.99 9.88 -9.79
CA ARG A 100 -17.23 11.33 -9.62
C ARG A 100 -18.55 11.67 -8.93
N ALA A 101 -19.64 10.97 -9.28
CA ALA A 101 -20.98 11.17 -8.71
C ALA A 101 -21.11 10.67 -7.26
N LYS A 102 -20.29 9.69 -6.86
CA LYS A 102 -20.29 9.07 -5.52
C LYS A 102 -19.31 9.75 -4.55
N ILE A 103 -18.38 10.57 -5.05
CA ILE A 103 -17.40 11.26 -4.19
C ILE A 103 -18.09 12.41 -3.44
N SER A 104 -18.35 12.16 -2.15
CA SER A 104 -18.88 13.15 -1.20
C SER A 104 -18.13 14.49 -1.25
N ARG A 105 -18.83 15.59 -0.92
CA ARG A 105 -18.28 16.96 -0.86
C ARG A 105 -17.02 17.04 0.00
N CYS A 106 -16.96 16.31 1.10
CA CYS A 106 -15.86 16.32 2.06
C CYS A 106 -14.80 15.25 1.80
N SER A 107 -14.95 14.43 0.74
CA SER A 107 -14.04 13.31 0.48
C SER A 107 -12.60 13.78 0.27
N ARG A 108 -11.67 13.12 0.97
CA ARG A 108 -10.21 13.30 0.81
C ARG A 108 -9.77 13.15 -0.64
N SER A 109 -10.44 12.30 -1.42
CA SER A 109 -10.15 12.07 -2.85
C SER A 109 -10.21 13.36 -3.69
N LYS A 110 -11.00 14.37 -3.29
CA LYS A 110 -11.03 15.66 -3.98
C LYS A 110 -9.74 16.47 -3.82
N LYS A 111 -9.00 16.22 -2.74
CA LYS A 111 -7.71 16.88 -2.42
C LYS A 111 -6.52 16.17 -3.06
N TRP A 112 -6.74 15.15 -3.90
CA TRP A 112 -5.64 14.48 -4.58
C TRP A 112 -4.91 15.43 -5.53
N ILE A 113 -3.58 15.43 -5.39
CA ILE A 113 -2.61 16.10 -6.24
C ILE A 113 -1.63 15.02 -6.74
N PRO A 114 -1.19 15.05 -8.01
CA PRO A 114 -0.23 14.09 -8.52
C PRO A 114 1.04 13.99 -7.64
N THR A 115 1.51 12.77 -7.42
CA THR A 115 2.75 12.47 -6.70
C THR A 115 3.97 12.52 -7.64
N ASN A 116 5.16 12.45 -7.06
CA ASN A 116 6.44 12.38 -7.76
C ASN A 116 7.41 11.41 -7.06
N ASP A 117 8.56 11.11 -7.68
CA ASP A 117 9.58 10.19 -7.16
C ASP A 117 9.97 10.50 -5.71
N ARG A 118 10.29 11.77 -5.43
CA ARG A 118 10.72 12.21 -4.10
C ARG A 118 9.64 11.95 -3.04
N GLU A 119 8.39 12.30 -3.33
CA GLU A 119 7.27 12.08 -2.41
C GLU A 119 7.01 10.58 -2.20
N MET A 120 7.07 9.77 -3.25
CA MET A 120 6.91 8.32 -3.14
C MET A 120 8.03 7.66 -2.34
N LYS A 121 9.28 8.11 -2.48
CA LYS A 121 10.40 7.64 -1.63
C LYS A 121 10.18 7.96 -0.15
N LEU A 122 9.69 9.16 0.18
CA LEU A 122 9.33 9.52 1.55
C LEU A 122 8.18 8.65 2.08
N PHE A 123 7.15 8.40 1.26
CA PHE A 123 6.04 7.52 1.59
C PHE A 123 6.51 6.09 1.90
N PHE A 124 7.35 5.49 1.05
CA PHE A 124 7.93 4.17 1.31
C PHE A 124 8.84 4.17 2.53
N GLY A 125 9.61 5.24 2.75
CA GLY A 125 10.40 5.41 3.97
C GLY A 125 9.54 5.36 5.24
N LEU A 126 8.36 5.98 5.23
CA LEU A 126 7.40 5.88 6.34
C LEU A 126 6.83 4.47 6.51
N ILE A 127 6.56 3.74 5.42
CA ILE A 127 6.11 2.33 5.49
C ILE A 127 7.19 1.44 6.10
N ILE A 128 8.44 1.59 5.66
CA ILE A 128 9.58 0.85 6.23
C ILE A 128 9.72 1.16 7.72
N LEU A 129 9.58 2.43 8.11
CA LEU A 129 9.63 2.84 9.51
C LEU A 129 8.49 2.25 10.35
N GLN A 130 7.29 2.06 9.80
CA GLN A 130 6.18 1.37 10.47
C GLN A 130 6.51 -0.10 10.75
N GLY A 131 7.35 -0.72 9.90
CA GLY A 131 7.87 -2.07 10.14
C GLY A 131 8.77 -2.18 11.37
N ILE A 132 9.51 -1.10 11.67
CA ILE A 132 10.43 -0.98 12.82
C ILE A 132 9.67 -0.52 14.07
N ILE A 133 8.94 0.59 13.97
CA ILE A 133 8.13 1.15 15.06
C ILE A 133 6.71 0.65 14.85
N ARG A 134 6.30 -0.42 15.53
CA ARG A 134 4.95 -0.96 15.38
C ARG A 134 3.97 -0.29 16.34
N LYS A 135 2.87 0.25 15.81
CA LYS A 135 1.75 0.77 16.61
C LYS A 135 0.49 -0.04 16.33
N PRO A 136 -0.46 -0.11 17.28
CA PRO A 136 -1.66 -0.93 17.15
C PRO A 136 -2.55 -0.59 15.94
N ASN A 137 -2.59 0.68 15.51
CA ASN A 137 -3.34 1.10 14.34
C ASN A 137 -2.69 2.29 13.63
N GLN A 138 -3.20 2.60 12.44
CA GLN A 138 -2.60 3.58 11.54
C GLN A 138 -2.69 5.02 12.07
N ALA A 139 -3.81 5.39 12.67
CA ALA A 139 -4.02 6.72 13.24
C ALA A 139 -3.02 7.04 14.37
N MET A 140 -2.61 6.02 15.14
CA MET A 140 -1.66 6.19 16.24
C MET A 140 -0.26 6.63 15.78
N TYR A 141 0.11 6.40 14.51
CA TYR A 141 1.39 6.90 13.95
C TYR A 141 1.46 8.41 13.86
N TRP A 142 0.32 9.07 13.64
CA TRP A 142 0.19 10.53 13.58
C TRP A 142 -0.39 11.14 14.87
N SER A 143 -0.40 10.38 15.97
CA SER A 143 -0.94 10.85 17.25
C SER A 143 -0.03 11.89 17.92
N HIS A 144 -0.62 12.95 18.45
CA HIS A 144 0.05 13.93 19.32
C HIS A 144 -0.04 13.55 20.81
N ARG A 145 -0.64 12.40 21.16
CA ARG A 145 -0.69 11.91 22.54
C ARG A 145 0.73 11.60 23.01
N ARG A 146 1.12 12.14 24.17
CA ARG A 146 2.50 12.04 24.71
C ARG A 146 3.11 10.63 24.64
N ILE A 147 2.34 9.61 25.00
CA ILE A 147 2.78 8.20 25.01
C ILE A 147 2.96 7.58 23.61
N LEU A 148 2.35 8.18 22.57
CA LEU A 148 2.37 7.67 21.20
C LEU A 148 3.10 8.59 20.23
N HIS A 149 3.50 9.78 20.68
CA HIS A 149 4.01 10.83 19.82
C HIS A 149 5.31 10.38 19.14
N THR A 150 5.29 10.33 17.82
CA THR A 150 6.45 9.97 17.00
C THR A 150 6.58 11.00 15.89
N PRO A 151 7.21 12.16 16.17
CA PRO A 151 7.10 13.38 15.35
C PRO A 151 7.49 13.22 13.88
N VAL A 152 8.37 12.26 13.58
CA VAL A 152 8.86 12.03 12.22
C VAL A 152 7.72 11.76 11.23
N TYR A 153 6.65 11.06 11.63
CA TYR A 153 5.53 10.75 10.75
C TYR A 153 4.83 12.03 10.26
N SER A 154 4.37 12.88 11.20
CA SER A 154 3.69 14.13 10.86
C SER A 154 4.61 15.19 10.25
N LYS A 155 5.90 15.18 10.60
CA LYS A 155 6.91 16.08 10.02
C LYS A 155 7.24 15.74 8.56
N VAL A 156 7.30 14.45 8.21
CA VAL A 156 7.62 14.01 6.85
C VAL A 156 6.41 14.11 5.93
N MET A 157 5.24 13.67 6.39
CA MET A 157 4.03 13.64 5.55
C MET A 157 2.77 13.80 6.41
N PRO A 158 1.85 14.71 6.07
CA PRO A 158 0.57 14.79 6.78
C PRO A 158 -0.24 13.49 6.63
N VAL A 159 -0.96 13.09 7.69
CA VAL A 159 -1.72 11.81 7.70
C VAL A 159 -2.60 11.68 6.46
N ASN A 160 -3.42 12.69 6.15
CA ASN A 160 -4.33 12.68 5.00
C ASN A 160 -3.62 12.48 3.66
N ARG A 161 -2.39 12.97 3.50
CA ARG A 161 -1.61 12.74 2.28
C ARG A 161 -1.10 11.30 2.22
N PHE A 162 -0.61 10.76 3.33
CA PHE A 162 -0.24 9.36 3.45
C PHE A 162 -1.42 8.44 3.11
N ILE A 163 -2.61 8.71 3.65
CA ILE A 163 -3.83 7.94 3.36
C ILE A 163 -4.15 7.94 1.86
N LEU A 164 -4.07 9.11 1.23
CA LEU A 164 -4.35 9.25 -0.20
C LEU A 164 -3.33 8.50 -1.07
N LEU A 165 -2.04 8.62 -0.77
CA LEU A 165 -1.00 7.88 -1.48
C LEU A 165 -1.18 6.37 -1.31
N PHE A 166 -1.52 5.92 -0.10
CA PHE A 166 -1.78 4.50 0.14
C PHE A 166 -3.00 3.99 -0.63
N ARG A 167 -4.09 4.77 -0.66
CA ARG A 167 -5.33 4.43 -1.38
C ARG A 167 -5.12 4.27 -2.89
N TYR A 168 -4.29 5.13 -3.48
CA TYR A 168 -4.08 5.15 -4.93
C TYR A 168 -2.79 4.47 -5.39
N LEU A 169 -2.02 3.88 -4.47
CA LEU A 169 -0.78 3.19 -4.79
C LEU A 169 -1.05 2.11 -5.85
N HIS A 170 -0.34 2.22 -6.97
CA HIS A 170 -0.56 1.34 -8.12
C HIS A 170 0.73 1.08 -8.87
N PHE A 171 0.84 -0.11 -9.47
CA PHE A 171 2.09 -0.63 -10.06
C PHE A 171 1.94 -1.06 -11.52
N CYS A 172 0.71 -1.11 -12.06
CA CYS A 172 0.44 -1.58 -13.41
C CYS A 172 -0.54 -0.64 -14.12
N ASN A 173 -0.65 -0.77 -15.44
CA ASN A 173 -1.63 -0.02 -16.20
C ASN A 173 -2.95 -0.80 -16.29
N ASN A 174 -4.01 -0.32 -15.63
CA ASN A 174 -5.35 -0.93 -15.67
C ASN A 174 -5.97 -1.01 -17.07
N GLU A 175 -5.58 -0.14 -18.01
CA GLU A 175 -6.11 -0.18 -19.37
C GLU A 175 -5.50 -1.30 -20.21
N ALA A 176 -4.28 -1.75 -19.86
CA ALA A 176 -3.65 -2.88 -20.52
C ALA A 176 -4.31 -4.21 -20.12
N GLU A 177 -4.84 -4.31 -18.90
CA GLU A 177 -5.52 -5.51 -18.40
C GLU A 177 -6.89 -5.72 -19.06
N LYS A 178 -7.63 -4.66 -19.39
CA LYS A 178 -8.95 -4.74 -20.05
C LYS A 178 -8.90 -5.28 -21.48
N LYS A 179 -7.71 -5.41 -22.09
CA LYS A 179 -7.52 -5.90 -23.46
C LYS A 179 -7.19 -7.39 -23.57
N ARG A 180 -7.16 -8.13 -22.44
CA ARG A 180 -6.97 -9.58 -22.40
C ARG A 180 -8.28 -10.28 -22.14
#